data_AF-V2XN16-F1
#
_entry.id   AF-V2XN16-F1
#
_cell.length_a   1.000
_cell.length_b   1.000
_cell.length_c   1.000
_cell.angle_alpha   90.00
_cell.angle_beta   90.00
_cell.angle_gamma   90.00
#
_symmetry.space_group_name_H-M   'P 1'
#
loop_
_entity.id
_entity.type
_entity.pdbx_description
1 polymer ?
#
loop_
_entity_poly.entity_id
_entity_poly.type
_entity_poly.pdbx_seq_one_letter_code
_entity_poly.pdbx_strand_id
1 'polypeptide(L)'
;MKSVKSIPLSELKIKASSGSPAALFELGRRVSQKPQLLLETLPVLLGHLPFPLPDFSILKESQRDERIAAARHTLTSLAEALDSDAFHIPKVVDEIEKHWSQLRGWISFLSDNYIIAEFHNFASLPLLADEDRDELHLALARLLYTFTPTRRTALLLTQKPESLSIVIHLYLAGAQNPPFSLTENRTHDTILLFCSRVFNNMQRYPDLDSQGWMVRTFNMASPRLASGIIRRIIYEISKPFTEDFNSQALKQALIMLINCAMNASQFNMACIQRRSIYWVCLTMRRISGRKPRFFESDFYYIADCLKFCAMYLERTFEDFGHTAVIQALQARLISSLLKSADFM
;
A
#
# COMPACT_ATOMS: atom_id res chain seq x y z
N MET A 1 -8.59 -26.89 -29.05
CA MET A 1 -8.30 -26.58 -27.63
C MET A 1 -9.31 -27.32 -26.77
N LYS A 2 -8.88 -28.26 -25.91
CA LYS A 2 -9.79 -28.95 -24.98
C LYS A 2 -10.23 -27.95 -23.91
N SER A 3 -11.54 -27.70 -23.77
CA SER A 3 -12.06 -26.88 -22.68
C SER A 3 -11.72 -27.56 -21.37
N VAL A 4 -10.84 -26.95 -20.56
CA VAL A 4 -10.59 -27.40 -19.19
C VAL A 4 -11.93 -27.30 -18.46
N LYS A 5 -12.57 -28.45 -18.17
CA LYS A 5 -13.81 -28.48 -17.39
C LYS A 5 -13.50 -27.87 -16.02
N SER A 6 -14.20 -26.81 -15.67
CA SER A 6 -14.05 -26.18 -14.36
C SER A 6 -14.48 -27.18 -13.26
N ILE A 7 -13.65 -27.33 -12.23
CA ILE A 7 -13.92 -28.20 -11.08
C ILE A 7 -15.26 -27.78 -10.45
N PRO A 8 -16.20 -28.67 -10.12
CA PRO A 8 -17.45 -28.29 -9.44
C PRO A 8 -17.18 -27.53 -8.14
N LEU A 9 -18.03 -26.54 -7.80
CA LEU A 9 -17.82 -25.70 -6.61
C LEU A 9 -17.81 -26.52 -5.30
N SER A 10 -18.62 -27.56 -5.21
CA SER A 10 -18.65 -28.48 -4.06
C SER A 10 -17.32 -29.19 -3.86
N GLU A 11 -16.73 -29.73 -4.93
CA GLU A 11 -15.42 -30.39 -4.89
C GLU A 11 -14.30 -29.39 -4.57
N LEU A 12 -14.40 -28.18 -5.12
CA LEU A 12 -13.45 -27.10 -4.85
C LEU A 12 -13.47 -26.67 -3.38
N LYS A 13 -14.66 -26.55 -2.78
CA LYS A 13 -14.82 -26.26 -1.35
C LYS A 13 -14.19 -27.33 -0.47
N ILE A 14 -14.36 -28.62 -0.80
CA ILE A 14 -13.74 -29.73 -0.04
C ILE A 14 -12.21 -29.64 -0.10
N LYS A 15 -11.65 -29.45 -1.31
CA LYS A 15 -10.20 -29.29 -1.50
C LYS A 15 -9.65 -28.07 -0.76
N ALA A 16 -10.37 -26.95 -0.80
CA ALA A 16 -9.99 -25.76 -0.06
C ALA A 16 -10.07 -25.97 1.47
N SER A 17 -11.11 -26.62 1.98
CA SER A 17 -11.22 -26.98 3.40
C SER A 17 -10.07 -27.89 3.86
N SER A 18 -9.55 -28.75 2.98
CA SER A 18 -8.38 -29.58 3.28
C SER A 18 -7.04 -28.83 3.26
N GLY A 19 -7.04 -27.52 2.99
CA GLY A 19 -5.84 -26.67 3.01
C GLY A 19 -5.12 -26.55 1.65
N SER A 20 -5.73 -26.97 0.54
CA SER A 20 -5.11 -26.84 -0.79
C SER A 20 -5.00 -25.36 -1.22
N PRO A 21 -3.78 -24.81 -1.41
CA PRO A 21 -3.59 -23.40 -1.79
C PRO A 21 -4.22 -23.07 -3.16
N ALA A 22 -4.04 -23.96 -4.13
CA ALA A 22 -4.63 -23.81 -5.47
C ALA A 22 -6.16 -23.79 -5.43
N ALA A 23 -6.77 -24.57 -4.52
CA ALA A 23 -8.23 -24.57 -4.35
C ALA A 23 -8.73 -23.29 -3.67
N LEU A 24 -7.99 -22.77 -2.67
CA LEU A 24 -8.31 -21.49 -2.03
C LEU A 24 -8.26 -20.34 -3.06
N PHE A 25 -7.21 -20.28 -3.86
CA PHE A 25 -7.05 -19.23 -4.87
C PHE A 25 -8.13 -19.30 -5.95
N GLU A 26 -8.43 -20.50 -6.44
CA GLU A 26 -9.50 -20.73 -7.41
C GLU A 26 -10.89 -20.41 -6.84
N LEU A 27 -11.14 -20.61 -5.53
CA LEU A 27 -12.35 -20.10 -4.88
C LEU A 27 -12.40 -18.58 -4.94
N GLY A 28 -11.32 -17.90 -4.57
CA GLY A 28 -11.25 -16.44 -4.61
C GLY A 28 -11.55 -15.89 -6.01
N ARG A 29 -10.92 -16.47 -7.03
CA ARG A 29 -11.12 -16.11 -8.44
C ARG A 29 -12.56 -16.33 -8.93
N ARG A 30 -13.26 -17.37 -8.46
CA ARG A 30 -14.66 -17.60 -8.84
C ARG A 30 -15.61 -16.65 -8.15
N VAL A 31 -15.32 -16.31 -6.91
CA VAL A 31 -16.09 -15.34 -6.15
C VAL A 31 -15.95 -13.94 -6.76
N SER A 32 -14.75 -13.54 -7.20
CA SER A 32 -14.56 -12.25 -7.87
C SER A 32 -15.40 -12.13 -9.16
N GLN A 33 -15.55 -13.24 -9.89
CA GLN A 33 -16.42 -13.30 -11.09
C GLN A 33 -17.91 -13.35 -10.76
N LYS A 34 -18.29 -13.88 -9.59
CA LYS A 34 -19.67 -14.05 -9.13
C LYS A 34 -19.76 -13.78 -7.63
N PRO A 35 -19.88 -12.50 -7.21
CA PRO A 35 -19.77 -12.12 -5.79
C PRO A 35 -20.82 -12.76 -4.88
N GLN A 36 -21.95 -13.24 -5.41
CA GLN A 36 -22.96 -13.97 -4.63
C GLN A 36 -22.43 -15.29 -4.03
N LEU A 37 -21.41 -15.90 -4.67
CA LEU A 37 -20.77 -17.12 -4.17
C LEU A 37 -19.99 -16.88 -2.88
N LEU A 38 -19.64 -15.62 -2.58
CA LEU A 38 -18.87 -15.29 -1.39
C LEU A 38 -19.53 -15.80 -0.11
N LEU A 39 -20.86 -15.69 -0.01
CA LEU A 39 -21.59 -16.10 1.20
C LEU A 39 -21.44 -17.60 1.50
N GLU A 40 -21.37 -18.44 0.47
CA GLU A 40 -21.21 -19.89 0.63
C GLU A 40 -19.75 -20.34 0.72
N THR A 41 -18.79 -19.52 0.26
CA THR A 41 -17.35 -19.84 0.30
C THR A 41 -16.63 -19.20 1.48
N LEU A 42 -17.13 -18.08 2.02
CA LEU A 42 -16.51 -17.33 3.11
C LEU A 42 -16.26 -18.21 4.36
N PRO A 43 -17.18 -19.08 4.81
CA PRO A 43 -16.88 -19.99 5.93
C PRO A 43 -15.71 -20.93 5.67
N VAL A 44 -15.52 -21.38 4.42
CA VAL A 44 -14.39 -22.24 4.03
C VAL A 44 -13.07 -21.46 4.09
N LEU A 45 -13.07 -20.22 3.63
CA LEU A 45 -11.90 -19.34 3.70
C LEU A 45 -11.57 -19.01 5.16
N LEU A 46 -12.55 -18.56 5.94
CA LEU A 46 -12.37 -18.20 7.35
C LEU A 46 -11.96 -19.38 8.23
N GLY A 47 -12.27 -20.61 7.84
CA GLY A 47 -11.80 -21.82 8.56
C GLY A 47 -10.28 -21.93 8.68
N HIS A 48 -9.53 -21.26 7.80
CA HIS A 48 -8.06 -21.20 7.82
C HIS A 48 -7.49 -20.03 8.64
N LEU A 49 -8.36 -19.22 9.24
CA LEU A 49 -8.01 -18.05 10.05
C LEU A 49 -8.52 -18.24 11.48
N PRO A 50 -8.02 -19.20 12.28
CA PRO A 50 -8.60 -19.50 13.58
C PRO A 50 -8.67 -18.26 14.49
N PHE A 51 -9.77 -18.15 15.24
CA PHE A 51 -10.03 -17.07 16.18
C PHE A 51 -10.53 -17.63 17.53
N PRO A 52 -9.92 -17.28 18.68
CA PRO A 52 -8.81 -16.34 18.84
C PRO A 52 -7.51 -16.82 18.16
N LEU A 53 -6.58 -15.88 17.91
CA LEU A 53 -5.28 -16.19 17.32
C LEU A 53 -4.58 -17.30 18.12
N PRO A 54 -3.97 -18.31 17.46
CA PRO A 54 -3.22 -19.34 18.16
C PRO A 54 -2.05 -18.75 18.94
N ASP A 55 -1.75 -19.35 20.09
CA ASP A 55 -0.46 -19.10 20.75
C ASP A 55 0.66 -19.82 19.98
N PHE A 56 1.42 -19.07 19.19
CA PHE A 56 2.51 -19.59 18.37
C PHE A 56 3.75 -19.98 19.20
N SER A 57 3.79 -19.70 20.50
CA SER A 57 4.92 -20.09 21.36
C SER A 57 4.90 -21.57 21.74
N ILE A 58 3.71 -22.20 21.74
CA ILE A 58 3.50 -23.59 22.18
C ILE A 58 3.38 -24.60 21.03
N LEU A 59 3.32 -24.11 19.78
CA LEU A 59 3.15 -24.94 18.59
C LEU A 59 4.50 -25.46 18.09
N LYS A 60 4.51 -26.68 17.54
CA LYS A 60 5.66 -27.21 16.81
C LYS A 60 5.89 -26.38 15.55
N GLU A 61 7.16 -26.26 15.12
CA GLU A 61 7.55 -25.48 13.93
C GLU A 61 6.69 -25.80 12.69
N SER A 62 6.55 -27.09 12.33
CA SER A 62 5.74 -27.51 11.20
C SER A 62 4.27 -27.06 11.30
N GLN A 63 3.69 -27.07 12.50
CA GLN A 63 2.30 -26.64 12.72
C GLN A 63 2.16 -25.11 12.63
N ARG A 64 3.19 -24.36 13.01
CA ARG A 64 3.21 -22.89 12.87
C ARG A 64 3.28 -22.51 11.41
N ASP A 65 4.20 -23.12 10.68
CA ASP A 65 4.44 -22.84 9.27
C ASP A 65 3.21 -23.17 8.42
N GLU A 66 2.60 -24.34 8.65
CA GLU A 66 1.35 -24.74 7.99
C GLU A 66 0.21 -23.74 8.22
N ARG A 67 0.03 -23.28 9.47
CA ARG A 67 -1.03 -22.32 9.82
C ARG A 67 -0.78 -20.93 9.24
N ILE A 68 0.47 -20.48 9.24
CA ILE A 68 0.85 -19.18 8.67
C ILE A 68 0.69 -19.22 7.15
N ALA A 69 1.15 -20.30 6.50
CA ALA A 69 0.96 -20.49 5.06
C ALA A 69 -0.53 -20.53 4.69
N ALA A 70 -1.35 -21.29 5.42
CA ALA A 70 -2.79 -21.36 5.20
C ALA A 70 -3.46 -19.98 5.35
N ALA A 71 -3.08 -19.22 6.39
CA ALA A 71 -3.58 -17.85 6.59
C ALA A 71 -3.17 -16.91 5.45
N ARG A 72 -1.91 -16.96 5.00
CA ARG A 72 -1.41 -16.17 3.87
C ARG A 72 -2.17 -16.45 2.58
N HIS A 73 -2.31 -17.73 2.22
CA HIS A 73 -3.05 -18.14 1.02
C HIS A 73 -4.53 -17.74 1.11
N THR A 74 -5.11 -17.84 2.31
CA THR A 74 -6.50 -17.43 2.55
C THR A 74 -6.69 -15.93 2.40
N LEU A 75 -5.82 -15.10 2.99
CA LEU A 75 -5.92 -13.65 2.81
C LEU A 75 -5.69 -13.25 1.36
N THR A 76 -4.78 -13.90 0.65
CA THR A 76 -4.59 -13.68 -0.81
C THR A 76 -5.85 -14.03 -1.59
N SER A 77 -6.48 -15.15 -1.26
CA SER A 77 -7.73 -15.58 -1.88
C SER A 77 -8.90 -14.65 -1.55
N LEU A 78 -8.98 -14.15 -0.32
CA LEU A 78 -9.97 -13.16 0.09
C LEU A 78 -9.72 -11.81 -0.59
N ALA A 79 -8.47 -11.40 -0.78
CA ALA A 79 -8.10 -10.18 -1.50
C ALA A 79 -8.56 -10.22 -2.96
N GLU A 80 -8.51 -11.40 -3.57
CA GLU A 80 -9.04 -11.64 -4.91
C GLU A 80 -10.58 -11.71 -4.90
N ALA A 81 -11.17 -12.38 -3.92
CA ALA A 81 -12.62 -12.56 -3.81
C ALA A 81 -13.39 -11.26 -3.55
N LEU A 82 -12.85 -10.41 -2.69
CA LEU A 82 -13.48 -9.18 -2.22
C LEU A 82 -13.12 -8.03 -3.14
N ASP A 83 -13.51 -8.06 -4.42
CA ASP A 83 -13.42 -6.84 -5.23
C ASP A 83 -14.48 -5.81 -4.77
N SER A 84 -14.34 -4.53 -5.14
CA SER A 84 -15.24 -3.45 -4.70
C SER A 84 -16.72 -3.75 -4.95
N ASP A 85 -17.03 -4.54 -5.96
CA ASP A 85 -18.39 -4.95 -6.32
C ASP A 85 -19.01 -5.92 -5.30
N ALA A 86 -18.21 -6.69 -4.56
CA ALA A 86 -18.70 -7.62 -3.55
C ALA A 86 -19.42 -6.88 -2.40
N PHE A 87 -18.93 -5.70 -2.03
CA PHE A 87 -19.50 -4.88 -0.96
C PHE A 87 -20.76 -4.10 -1.38
N HIS A 88 -21.15 -4.15 -2.66
CA HIS A 88 -22.46 -3.67 -3.10
C HIS A 88 -23.61 -4.64 -2.73
N ILE A 89 -23.31 -5.86 -2.29
CA ILE A 89 -24.30 -6.82 -1.81
C ILE A 89 -24.45 -6.69 -0.29
N PRO A 90 -25.58 -6.20 0.25
CA PRO A 90 -25.72 -5.92 1.69
C PRO A 90 -25.44 -7.13 2.59
N LYS A 91 -25.90 -8.33 2.18
CA LYS A 91 -25.66 -9.58 2.91
C LYS A 91 -24.18 -9.92 3.04
N VAL A 92 -23.38 -9.59 2.03
CA VAL A 92 -21.91 -9.79 2.08
C VAL A 92 -21.31 -8.88 3.14
N VAL A 93 -21.72 -7.60 3.15
CA VAL A 93 -21.27 -6.64 4.16
C VAL A 93 -21.62 -7.12 5.57
N ASP A 94 -22.88 -7.52 5.78
CA ASP A 94 -23.35 -8.01 7.08
C ASP A 94 -22.55 -9.22 7.57
N GLU A 95 -22.20 -10.14 6.67
CA GLU A 95 -21.43 -11.33 7.03
C GLU A 95 -19.97 -10.98 7.33
N ILE A 96 -19.35 -10.09 6.56
CA ILE A 96 -17.97 -9.64 6.82
C ILE A 96 -17.88 -8.86 8.15
N GLU A 97 -18.89 -8.07 8.49
CA GLU A 97 -18.94 -7.35 9.78
C GLU A 97 -18.94 -8.32 10.97
N LYS A 98 -19.67 -9.44 10.89
CA LYS A 98 -19.69 -10.47 11.96
C LYS A 98 -18.30 -11.07 12.19
N HIS A 99 -17.53 -11.26 11.12
CA HIS A 99 -16.21 -11.89 11.18
C HIS A 99 -15.05 -10.88 11.16
N TRP A 100 -15.34 -9.58 11.33
CA TRP A 100 -14.33 -8.53 11.23
C TRP A 100 -13.21 -8.69 12.25
N SER A 101 -13.54 -9.05 13.51
CA SER A 101 -12.55 -9.27 14.56
C SER A 101 -11.55 -10.37 14.21
N GLN A 102 -12.01 -11.44 13.56
CA GLN A 102 -11.19 -12.56 13.10
C GLN A 102 -10.26 -12.12 11.97
N LEU A 103 -10.81 -11.49 10.93
CA LEU A 103 -10.03 -10.97 9.80
C LEU A 103 -8.98 -9.96 10.27
N ARG A 104 -9.41 -9.01 11.11
CA ARG A 104 -8.55 -7.96 11.65
C ARG A 104 -7.40 -8.54 12.47
N GLY A 105 -7.68 -9.54 13.33
CA GLY A 105 -6.65 -10.20 14.13
C GLY A 105 -5.51 -10.75 13.26
N TRP A 106 -5.86 -11.45 12.17
CA TRP A 106 -4.88 -12.00 11.23
C TRP A 106 -4.17 -10.95 10.37
N ILE A 107 -4.88 -9.90 9.94
CA ILE A 107 -4.28 -8.76 9.22
C ILE A 107 -3.23 -8.08 10.09
N SER A 108 -3.55 -7.77 11.36
CA SER A 108 -2.62 -7.17 12.31
C SER A 108 -1.44 -8.11 12.58
N PHE A 109 -1.70 -9.38 12.92
CA PHE A 109 -0.64 -10.36 13.21
C PHE A 109 0.35 -10.50 12.05
N LEU A 110 -0.12 -10.66 10.81
CA LEU A 110 0.76 -10.81 9.67
C LEU A 110 1.49 -9.51 9.33
N SER A 111 0.84 -8.35 9.52
CA SER A 111 1.51 -7.07 9.33
C SER A 111 2.64 -6.84 10.33
N ASP A 112 2.38 -7.06 11.61
CA ASP A 112 3.36 -6.81 12.67
C ASP A 112 4.61 -7.69 12.49
N ASN A 113 4.45 -8.91 11.99
CA ASN A 113 5.55 -9.86 11.87
C ASN A 113 6.24 -9.87 10.48
N TYR A 114 5.54 -9.51 9.39
CA TYR A 114 6.07 -9.64 8.02
C TYR A 114 6.12 -8.32 7.23
N ILE A 115 5.68 -7.21 7.81
CA ILE A 115 5.73 -5.88 7.20
C ILE A 115 6.49 -4.91 8.11
N ILE A 116 6.10 -4.81 9.38
CA ILE A 116 6.64 -3.82 10.30
C ILE A 116 7.89 -4.39 10.96
N ALA A 117 9.05 -4.18 10.32
CA ALA A 117 10.36 -4.70 10.75
C ALA A 117 10.83 -4.27 12.16
N GLU A 118 10.07 -3.43 12.86
CA GLU A 118 10.40 -2.98 14.22
C GLU A 118 9.83 -3.90 15.31
N PHE A 119 8.87 -4.78 14.97
CA PHE A 119 8.27 -5.74 15.90
C PHE A 119 8.76 -7.18 15.64
N HIS A 120 10.04 -7.45 15.91
CA HIS A 120 10.52 -8.84 16.02
C HIS A 120 10.04 -9.48 17.32
N ASN A 121 8.72 -9.54 17.55
CA ASN A 121 8.16 -10.11 18.77
C ASN A 121 8.31 -11.64 18.82
N PHE A 122 8.57 -12.28 17.67
CA PHE A 122 8.75 -13.72 17.59
C PHE A 122 9.97 -14.08 16.72
N ALA A 123 11.12 -14.31 17.35
CA ALA A 123 12.33 -14.81 16.70
C ALA A 123 12.19 -16.22 16.08
N SER A 124 11.03 -16.87 16.25
CA SER A 124 10.78 -18.26 15.85
C SER A 124 9.72 -18.43 14.75
N LEU A 125 9.27 -17.34 14.13
CA LEU A 125 8.37 -17.40 12.98
C LEU A 125 9.16 -17.71 11.68
N PRO A 126 8.53 -18.40 10.71
CA PRO A 126 9.19 -18.75 9.46
C PRO A 126 9.59 -17.51 8.67
N LEU A 127 10.82 -17.50 8.16
CA LEU A 127 11.25 -16.48 7.21
C LEU A 127 10.58 -16.72 5.85
N LEU A 128 9.95 -15.67 5.32
CA LEU A 128 9.35 -15.74 3.99
C LEU A 128 10.38 -15.41 2.91
N ALA A 129 10.33 -16.17 1.81
CA ALA A 129 10.98 -15.77 0.57
C ALA A 129 10.45 -14.38 0.13
N ASP A 130 11.26 -13.63 -0.62
CA ASP A 130 10.90 -12.26 -1.01
C ASP A 130 9.61 -12.24 -1.86
N GLU A 131 9.44 -13.17 -2.80
CA GLU A 131 8.22 -13.29 -3.63
C GLU A 131 6.97 -13.51 -2.77
N ASP A 132 7.05 -14.46 -1.83
CA ASP A 132 6.00 -14.80 -0.88
C ASP A 132 5.57 -13.62 0.01
N ARG A 133 6.55 -12.77 0.34
CA ARG A 133 6.36 -11.57 1.14
C ARG A 133 5.68 -10.48 0.33
N ASP A 134 6.11 -10.27 -0.91
CA ASP A 134 5.52 -9.30 -1.82
C ASP A 134 4.06 -9.65 -2.15
N GLU A 135 3.75 -10.94 -2.33
CA GLU A 135 2.38 -11.43 -2.52
C GLU A 135 1.50 -11.13 -1.30
N LEU A 136 2.01 -11.37 -0.09
CA LEU A 136 1.30 -11.05 1.14
C LEU A 136 1.07 -9.53 1.26
N HIS A 137 2.08 -8.71 0.95
CA HIS A 137 1.96 -7.25 0.99
C HIS A 137 0.89 -6.77 0.01
N LEU A 138 0.87 -7.30 -1.21
CA LEU A 138 -0.15 -6.99 -2.21
C LEU A 138 -1.54 -7.44 -1.75
N ALA A 139 -1.69 -8.64 -1.20
CA ALA A 139 -2.96 -9.14 -0.69
C ALA A 139 -3.52 -8.24 0.40
N LEU A 140 -2.68 -7.81 1.35
CA LEU A 140 -3.09 -6.90 2.43
C LEU A 140 -3.45 -5.51 1.91
N ALA A 141 -2.68 -4.95 0.97
CA ALA A 141 -3.00 -3.66 0.35
C ALA A 141 -4.36 -3.70 -0.38
N ARG A 142 -4.61 -4.78 -1.15
CA ARG A 142 -5.89 -5.03 -1.82
C ARG A 142 -7.03 -5.16 -0.82
N LEU A 143 -6.89 -6.04 0.17
CA LEU A 143 -7.91 -6.22 1.21
C LEU A 143 -8.28 -4.89 1.85
N LEU A 144 -7.31 -4.13 2.37
CA LEU A 144 -7.56 -2.85 3.01
C LEU A 144 -8.24 -1.85 2.07
N TYR A 145 -7.82 -1.80 0.80
CA TYR A 145 -8.49 -0.99 -0.23
C TYR A 145 -9.97 -1.35 -0.37
N THR A 146 -10.32 -2.62 -0.38
CA THR A 146 -11.69 -3.07 -0.67
C THR A 146 -12.71 -2.68 0.41
N PHE A 147 -12.25 -2.36 1.62
CA PHE A 147 -13.10 -1.82 2.69
C PHE A 147 -13.34 -0.31 2.58
N THR A 148 -12.59 0.43 1.75
CA THR A 148 -12.72 1.89 1.63
C THR A 148 -13.79 2.45 0.67
N PRO A 149 -14.42 1.71 -0.28
CA PRO A 149 -15.35 2.31 -1.26
C PRO A 149 -16.69 2.77 -0.68
N THR A 150 -17.12 2.23 0.45
CA THR A 150 -18.38 2.61 1.11
C THR A 150 -18.11 3.11 2.52
N ARG A 151 -18.93 4.07 3.00
CA ARG A 151 -18.82 4.59 4.36
C ARG A 151 -18.93 3.48 5.42
N ARG A 152 -19.85 2.53 5.22
CA ARG A 152 -20.13 1.44 6.17
C ARG A 152 -18.92 0.54 6.36
N THR A 153 -18.28 0.10 5.27
CA THR A 153 -17.07 -0.73 5.33
C THR A 153 -15.84 0.08 5.77
N ALA A 154 -15.76 1.37 5.41
CA ALA A 154 -14.65 2.22 5.81
C ALA A 154 -14.61 2.43 7.33
N LEU A 155 -15.78 2.49 7.98
CA LEU A 155 -15.89 2.55 9.44
C LEU A 155 -15.19 1.38 10.12
N LEU A 156 -15.15 0.18 9.51
CA LEU A 156 -14.45 -0.98 10.08
C LEU A 156 -12.95 -0.74 10.21
N LEU A 157 -12.36 -0.02 9.24
CA LEU A 157 -10.93 0.33 9.28
C LEU A 157 -10.61 1.38 10.35
N THR A 158 -11.54 2.29 10.65
CA THR A 158 -11.33 3.38 11.62
C THR A 158 -11.62 2.98 13.06
N GLN A 159 -12.15 1.78 13.30
CA GLN A 159 -12.36 1.26 14.65
C GLN A 159 -11.04 1.13 15.44
N LYS A 160 -9.89 1.11 14.76
CA LYS A 160 -8.58 1.11 15.40
C LYS A 160 -7.49 1.87 14.62
N PRO A 161 -6.49 2.43 15.33
CA PRO A 161 -5.34 3.11 14.73
C PRO A 161 -4.50 2.22 13.80
N GLU A 162 -4.42 0.92 14.11
CA GLU A 162 -3.43 0.04 13.49
C GLU A 162 -3.67 -0.13 11.98
N SER A 163 -4.92 -0.15 11.52
CA SER A 163 -5.26 -0.42 10.11
C SER A 163 -4.61 0.57 9.13
N LEU A 164 -4.60 1.86 9.44
CA LEU A 164 -3.95 2.87 8.59
C LEU A 164 -2.42 2.82 8.71
N SER A 165 -1.90 2.36 9.84
CA SER A 165 -0.46 2.10 10.01
C SER A 165 0.02 1.05 9.03
N ILE A 166 -0.74 -0.04 8.88
CA ILE A 166 -0.43 -1.10 7.91
C ILE A 166 -0.32 -0.54 6.50
N VAL A 167 -1.25 0.34 6.09
CA VAL A 167 -1.26 0.97 4.75
C VAL A 167 0.00 1.79 4.50
N ILE A 168 0.45 2.56 5.50
CA ILE A 168 1.68 3.36 5.40
C ILE A 168 2.90 2.42 5.27
N HIS A 169 3.01 1.40 6.10
CA HIS A 169 4.13 0.46 6.05
C HIS A 169 4.17 -0.32 4.72
N LEU A 170 3.03 -0.78 4.22
CA LEU A 170 2.89 -1.42 2.90
C LEU A 170 3.31 -0.49 1.76
N TYR A 171 2.85 0.76 1.82
CA TYR A 171 3.25 1.77 0.84
C TYR A 171 4.77 1.94 0.82
N LEU A 172 5.39 1.96 1.99
CA LEU A 172 6.82 2.18 2.13
C LEU A 172 7.64 0.97 1.72
N ALA A 173 7.16 -0.25 1.99
CA ALA A 173 7.72 -1.48 1.42
C ALA A 173 7.70 -1.42 -0.12
N GLY A 174 6.56 -1.01 -0.69
CA GLY A 174 6.43 -0.73 -2.13
C GLY A 174 7.42 0.32 -2.66
N ALA A 175 7.72 1.35 -1.86
CA ALA A 175 8.63 2.42 -2.26
C ALA A 175 10.12 2.06 -2.12
N GLN A 176 10.48 1.19 -1.18
CA GLN A 176 11.86 0.78 -0.89
C GLN A 176 12.47 -0.13 -1.95
N ASN A 177 11.63 -0.84 -2.71
CA ASN A 177 12.01 -1.70 -3.82
C ASN A 177 11.64 -1.02 -5.15
N PRO A 178 12.36 0.04 -5.58
CA PRO A 178 12.26 0.46 -6.97
C PRO A 178 12.68 -0.72 -7.86
N PRO A 179 12.09 -0.90 -9.05
CA PRO A 179 12.43 -2.01 -9.93
C PRO A 179 13.90 -1.90 -10.36
N PHE A 180 14.79 -2.51 -9.57
CA PHE A 180 16.19 -2.74 -9.90
C PHE A 180 16.39 -4.13 -10.51
N SER A 181 15.35 -4.98 -10.53
CA SER A 181 15.37 -6.21 -11.32
C SER A 181 14.81 -5.94 -12.71
N LEU A 182 15.53 -6.43 -13.71
CA LEU A 182 15.13 -6.56 -15.12
C LEU A 182 13.89 -7.48 -15.33
N THR A 183 13.19 -7.82 -14.26
CA THR A 183 11.96 -8.60 -14.26
C THR A 183 10.81 -7.62 -14.07
N GLU A 184 9.78 -7.73 -14.88
CA GLU A 184 8.60 -6.86 -14.97
C GLU A 184 7.72 -6.91 -13.69
N ASN A 185 8.31 -6.91 -12.50
CA ASN A 185 7.63 -7.12 -11.23
C ASN A 185 6.85 -5.86 -10.82
N ARG A 186 5.68 -5.67 -11.44
CA ARG A 186 4.71 -4.59 -11.19
C ARG A 186 4.01 -4.69 -9.83
N THR A 187 4.34 -5.69 -9.02
CA THR A 187 3.73 -5.94 -7.70
C THR A 187 3.89 -4.74 -6.77
N HIS A 188 5.09 -4.17 -6.69
CA HIS A 188 5.37 -3.00 -5.86
C HIS A 188 4.58 -1.75 -6.29
N ASP A 189 4.48 -1.50 -7.60
CA ASP A 189 3.69 -0.39 -8.14
C ASP A 189 2.19 -0.57 -7.85
N THR A 190 1.74 -1.83 -7.87
CA THR A 190 0.37 -2.20 -7.54
C THR A 190 0.08 -2.01 -6.05
N ILE A 191 1.02 -2.36 -5.17
CA ILE A 191 0.93 -2.08 -3.72
C ILE A 191 0.79 -0.57 -3.49
N LEU A 192 1.68 0.23 -4.09
CA LEU A 192 1.64 1.70 -4.00
C LEU A 192 0.28 2.25 -4.45
N LEU A 193 -0.25 1.74 -5.57
CA LEU A 193 -1.55 2.15 -6.10
C LEU A 193 -2.69 1.88 -5.13
N PHE A 194 -2.77 0.67 -4.57
CA PHE A 194 -3.85 0.32 -3.63
C PHE A 194 -3.74 1.12 -2.33
N CYS A 195 -2.54 1.27 -1.77
CA CYS A 195 -2.34 2.10 -0.57
C CYS A 195 -2.72 3.56 -0.81
N SER A 196 -2.35 4.14 -1.95
CA SER A 196 -2.79 5.50 -2.32
C SER A 196 -4.30 5.64 -2.46
N ARG A 197 -4.95 4.63 -3.04
CA ARG A 197 -6.42 4.61 -3.17
C ARG A 197 -7.11 4.52 -1.82
N VAL A 198 -6.53 3.81 -0.86
CA VAL A 198 -7.03 3.80 0.54
C VAL A 198 -7.09 5.22 1.08
N PHE A 199 -5.98 5.97 1.04
CA PHE A 199 -5.96 7.35 1.55
C PHE A 199 -6.99 8.24 0.85
N ASN A 200 -7.06 8.18 -0.48
CA ASN A 200 -8.01 8.99 -1.26
C ASN A 200 -9.47 8.66 -0.94
N ASN A 201 -9.81 7.39 -0.75
CA ASN A 201 -11.18 6.99 -0.44
C ASN A 201 -11.56 7.37 1.00
N MET A 202 -10.63 7.22 1.95
CA MET A 202 -10.86 7.59 3.35
C MET A 202 -11.11 9.10 3.53
N GLN A 203 -10.54 9.96 2.66
CA GLN A 203 -10.80 11.40 2.65
C GLN A 203 -12.24 11.77 2.24
N ARG A 204 -13.00 10.86 1.61
CA ARG A 204 -14.40 11.10 1.21
C ARG A 204 -15.38 11.10 2.37
N TYR A 205 -14.96 10.64 3.55
CA TYR A 205 -15.80 10.48 4.74
C TYR A 205 -15.27 11.34 5.90
N PRO A 206 -15.50 12.67 5.86
CA PRO A 206 -14.94 13.59 6.85
C PRO A 206 -15.43 13.32 8.28
N ASP A 207 -16.59 12.70 8.43
CA ASP A 207 -17.20 12.33 9.70
C ASP A 207 -16.55 11.12 10.39
N LEU A 208 -15.71 10.34 9.68
CA LEU A 208 -15.05 9.16 10.24
C LEU A 208 -13.72 9.48 10.96
N ASP A 209 -13.41 10.77 11.17
CA ASP A 209 -12.11 11.26 11.68
C ASP A 209 -10.92 10.59 10.98
N SER A 210 -11.09 10.24 9.70
CA SER A 210 -10.06 9.54 8.93
C SER A 210 -8.82 10.41 8.78
N GLN A 211 -9.00 11.72 8.70
CA GLN A 211 -7.91 12.69 8.71
C GLN A 211 -7.17 12.69 10.04
N GLY A 212 -7.86 12.74 11.19
CA GLY A 212 -7.20 12.65 12.49
C GLY A 212 -6.47 11.33 12.68
N TRP A 213 -7.04 10.22 12.20
CA TRP A 213 -6.34 8.94 12.18
C TRP A 213 -5.13 8.92 11.25
N MET A 214 -5.25 9.39 10.01
CA MET A 214 -4.12 9.51 9.08
C MET A 214 -3.00 10.35 9.68
N VAL A 215 -3.31 11.52 10.24
CA VAL A 215 -2.35 12.39 10.93
C VAL A 215 -1.69 11.64 12.10
N ARG A 216 -2.47 10.99 12.97
CA ARG A 216 -1.93 10.18 14.09
C ARG A 216 -0.99 9.08 13.59
N THR A 217 -1.35 8.40 12.51
CA THR A 217 -0.53 7.33 11.94
C THR A 217 0.73 7.88 11.28
N PHE A 218 0.64 8.96 10.49
CA PHE A 218 1.82 9.62 9.90
C PHE A 218 2.76 10.16 10.98
N ASN A 219 2.23 10.66 12.10
CA ASN A 219 3.03 11.10 13.26
C ASN A 219 3.84 9.95 13.89
N MET A 220 3.39 8.72 13.75
CA MET A 220 4.07 7.51 14.24
C MET A 220 4.95 6.85 13.17
N ALA A 221 5.01 7.39 11.95
CA ALA A 221 5.80 6.80 10.88
C ALA A 221 7.29 6.82 11.23
N SER A 222 7.95 5.66 11.15
CA SER A 222 9.37 5.55 11.46
C SER A 222 10.23 6.44 10.55
N PRO A 223 11.13 7.28 11.09
CA PRO A 223 12.02 8.13 10.29
C PRO A 223 12.94 7.34 9.34
N ARG A 224 13.18 6.06 9.63
CA ARG A 224 13.95 5.15 8.76
C ARG A 224 13.34 5.04 7.36
N LEU A 225 12.03 5.25 7.25
CA LEU A 225 11.26 5.08 6.02
C LEU A 225 11.50 6.21 5.01
N ALA A 226 12.04 7.37 5.43
CA ALA A 226 12.38 8.49 4.56
C ALA A 226 13.31 8.10 3.39
N SER A 227 14.23 7.16 3.62
CA SER A 227 15.16 6.69 2.58
C SER A 227 14.45 6.03 1.40
N GLY A 228 13.36 5.29 1.65
CA GLY A 228 12.63 4.57 0.61
C GLY A 228 11.92 5.53 -0.34
N ILE A 229 11.15 6.47 0.22
CA ILE A 229 10.43 7.49 -0.55
C ILE A 229 11.40 8.32 -1.42
N ILE A 230 12.52 8.77 -0.84
CA ILE A 230 13.51 9.56 -1.58
C ILE A 230 14.16 8.73 -2.70
N ARG A 231 14.51 7.47 -2.45
CA ARG A 231 15.04 6.57 -3.50
C ARG A 231 14.04 6.37 -4.64
N ARG A 232 12.75 6.26 -4.35
CA ARG A 232 11.70 6.14 -5.36
C ARG A 232 11.60 7.39 -6.23
N ILE A 233 11.61 8.58 -5.61
CA ILE A 233 11.64 9.85 -6.35
C ILE A 233 12.87 9.93 -7.25
N ILE A 234 14.05 9.60 -6.71
CA ILE A 234 15.31 9.55 -7.48
C ILE A 234 15.18 8.61 -8.67
N TYR A 235 14.64 7.41 -8.46
CA TYR A 235 14.47 6.41 -9.51
C TYR A 235 13.60 6.96 -10.65
N GLU A 236 12.41 7.49 -10.36
CA GLU A 236 11.50 7.97 -11.42
C GLU A 236 12.08 9.16 -12.21
N ILE A 237 12.85 10.03 -11.57
CA ILE A 237 13.46 11.19 -12.26
C ILE A 237 14.78 10.88 -12.96
N SER A 238 15.44 9.78 -12.59
CA SER A 238 16.76 9.37 -13.12
C SER A 238 16.67 8.53 -14.40
N LYS A 239 15.49 7.99 -14.74
CA LYS A 239 15.26 7.27 -15.99
C LYS A 239 15.79 8.06 -17.21
N PRO A 240 16.45 7.44 -18.19
CA PRO A 240 16.90 8.10 -19.40
C PRO A 240 15.82 8.99 -20.04
N PHE A 241 16.26 10.06 -20.72
CA PHE A 241 15.35 10.96 -21.45
C PHE A 241 14.64 10.29 -22.64
N THR A 242 15.03 9.07 -22.99
CA THR A 242 14.43 8.24 -24.05
C THR A 242 13.29 7.36 -23.53
N GLU A 243 13.24 7.07 -22.23
CA GLU A 243 12.21 6.24 -21.60
C GLU A 243 10.95 7.03 -21.24
N ASP A 244 9.83 6.34 -21.14
CA ASP A 244 8.56 6.90 -20.69
C ASP A 244 8.64 7.32 -19.24
N PHE A 245 8.14 8.53 -18.97
CA PHE A 245 8.12 9.09 -17.63
C PHE A 245 6.89 8.59 -16.88
N ASN A 246 7.08 7.81 -15.80
CA ASN A 246 5.97 7.30 -15.01
C ASN A 246 5.46 8.39 -14.03
N SER A 247 4.67 9.32 -14.58
CA SER A 247 4.08 10.46 -13.86
C SER A 247 3.21 9.99 -12.68
N GLN A 248 2.49 8.89 -12.85
CA GLN A 248 1.64 8.31 -11.81
C GLN A 248 2.45 7.81 -10.62
N ALA A 249 3.49 7.01 -10.83
CA ALA A 249 4.32 6.50 -9.74
C ALA A 249 5.04 7.62 -8.98
N LEU A 250 5.54 8.63 -9.71
CA LEU A 250 6.15 9.80 -9.10
C LEU A 250 5.15 10.61 -8.26
N LYS A 251 3.93 10.84 -8.78
CA LYS A 251 2.85 11.51 -8.04
C LYS A 251 2.59 10.81 -6.72
N GLN A 252 2.46 9.48 -6.72
CA GLN A 252 2.21 8.75 -5.49
C GLN A 252 3.36 8.94 -4.49
N ALA A 253 4.62 8.82 -4.94
CA ALA A 253 5.77 8.98 -4.05
C ALA A 253 5.83 10.38 -3.43
N LEU A 254 5.50 11.43 -4.20
CA LEU A 254 5.44 12.81 -3.72
C LEU A 254 4.27 13.04 -2.73
N ILE A 255 3.10 12.44 -2.98
CA ILE A 255 1.97 12.47 -2.03
C ILE A 255 2.37 11.85 -0.69
N MET A 256 3.08 10.72 -0.71
CA MET A 256 3.52 10.10 0.53
C MET A 256 4.60 10.93 1.23
N LEU A 257 5.57 11.46 0.48
CA LEU A 257 6.60 12.34 1.02
C LEU A 257 5.96 13.49 1.80
N ILE A 258 4.98 14.16 1.19
CA ILE A 258 4.35 15.31 1.81
C ILE A 258 3.48 14.93 3.01
N ASN A 259 2.71 13.85 2.92
CA ASN A 259 1.91 13.37 4.04
C ASN A 259 2.78 13.00 5.25
N CYS A 260 3.91 12.33 5.05
CA CYS A 260 4.82 12.02 6.16
C CYS A 260 5.53 13.27 6.68
N ALA A 261 6.00 14.15 5.79
CA ALA A 261 6.76 15.34 6.18
C ALA A 261 5.92 16.41 6.87
N MET A 262 4.66 16.62 6.47
CA MET A 262 3.76 17.61 7.08
C MET A 262 3.29 17.21 8.49
N ASN A 263 3.25 15.90 8.77
CA ASN A 263 2.69 15.39 10.02
C ASN A 263 3.82 15.07 11.04
N ALA A 264 4.89 14.38 10.63
CA ALA A 264 5.98 14.00 11.53
C ALA A 264 7.24 14.86 11.35
N SER A 265 7.53 15.76 12.30
CA SER A 265 8.73 16.61 12.28
C SER A 265 10.04 15.80 12.24
N GLN A 266 10.11 14.69 12.98
CA GLN A 266 11.25 13.76 12.96
C GLN A 266 11.44 13.12 11.58
N PHE A 267 10.34 12.81 10.89
CA PHE A 267 10.39 12.29 9.53
C PHE A 267 10.88 13.36 8.54
N ASN A 268 10.41 14.59 8.65
CA ASN A 268 10.85 15.69 7.79
C ASN A 268 12.36 15.96 7.97
N MET A 269 12.84 15.93 9.23
CA MET A 269 14.27 16.03 9.53
C MET A 269 15.07 14.88 8.89
N ALA A 270 14.57 13.63 8.98
CA ALA A 270 15.21 12.49 8.32
C ALA A 270 15.25 12.65 6.79
N CYS A 271 14.21 13.22 6.17
CA CYS A 271 14.20 13.55 4.75
C CYS A 271 15.31 14.56 4.39
N ILE A 272 15.46 15.63 5.18
CA ILE A 272 16.51 16.65 4.96
C ILE A 272 17.90 16.05 5.07
N GLN A 273 18.14 15.17 6.06
CA GLN A 273 19.41 14.45 6.18
C GLN A 273 19.72 13.60 4.93
N ARG A 274 18.70 13.19 4.18
CA ARG A 274 18.83 12.49 2.88
C ARG A 274 18.77 13.43 1.67
N ARG A 275 19.00 14.73 1.86
CA ARG A 275 19.04 15.77 0.84
C ARG A 275 17.71 15.90 0.07
N SER A 276 16.57 15.66 0.73
CA SER A 276 15.24 15.74 0.11
C SER A 276 14.99 17.04 -0.66
N ILE A 277 15.39 18.19 -0.11
CA ILE A 277 15.27 19.51 -0.75
C ILE A 277 15.93 19.52 -2.13
N TYR A 278 17.15 18.98 -2.24
CA TYR A 278 17.86 18.88 -3.51
C TYR A 278 17.11 18.00 -4.51
N TRP A 279 16.65 16.83 -4.07
CA TRP A 279 15.95 15.88 -4.92
C TRP A 279 14.61 16.44 -5.41
N VAL A 280 13.85 17.11 -4.55
CA VAL A 280 12.59 17.77 -4.92
C VAL A 280 12.83 18.90 -5.92
N CYS A 281 13.84 19.75 -5.71
CA CYS A 281 14.23 20.79 -6.67
C CYS A 281 14.69 20.19 -8.02
N LEU A 282 15.39 19.05 -8.00
CA LEU A 282 15.78 18.32 -9.20
C LEU A 282 14.57 17.70 -9.92
N THR A 283 13.59 17.16 -9.18
CA THR A 283 12.33 16.64 -9.73
C THR A 283 11.60 17.69 -10.55
N MET A 284 11.37 18.88 -9.98
CA MET A 284 10.71 20.00 -10.68
C MET A 284 11.44 20.36 -11.99
N ARG A 285 12.77 20.44 -11.95
CA ARG A 285 13.61 20.72 -13.11
C ARG A 285 13.58 19.60 -14.16
N ARG A 286 13.55 18.33 -13.74
CA ARG A 286 13.51 17.17 -14.64
C ARG A 286 12.15 17.06 -15.33
N ILE A 287 11.06 17.28 -14.61
CA ILE A 287 9.71 17.40 -15.18
C ILE A 287 9.72 18.50 -16.24
N SER A 288 10.18 19.70 -15.87
CA SER A 288 10.19 20.84 -16.78
C SER A 288 11.03 20.59 -18.04
N GLY A 289 12.19 19.96 -17.90
CA GLY A 289 13.06 19.61 -19.02
C GLY A 289 12.48 18.55 -19.96
N ARG A 290 11.42 17.84 -19.55
CA ARG A 290 10.71 16.84 -20.37
C ARG A 290 9.40 17.34 -20.95
N LYS A 291 9.05 18.62 -20.76
CA LYS A 291 7.80 19.25 -21.24
C LYS A 291 7.37 18.83 -22.66
N PRO A 292 8.25 18.80 -23.67
CA PRO A 292 7.86 18.44 -25.03
C PRO A 292 7.40 16.98 -25.22
N ARG A 293 7.65 16.10 -24.24
CA ARG A 293 7.33 14.66 -24.32
C ARG A 293 6.05 14.28 -23.58
N PHE A 294 5.45 15.20 -22.84
CA PHE A 294 4.21 14.88 -22.13
C PHE A 294 3.02 14.98 -23.07
N PHE A 295 2.19 13.94 -23.08
CA PHE A 295 0.89 13.97 -23.75
C PHE A 295 -0.08 14.80 -22.92
N GLU A 296 -1.08 15.44 -23.54
CA GLU A 296 -2.11 16.23 -22.83
C GLU A 296 -2.74 15.48 -21.63
N SER A 297 -2.92 14.16 -21.76
CA SER A 297 -3.43 13.29 -20.68
C SER A 297 -2.53 13.24 -19.43
N ASP A 298 -1.23 13.50 -19.57
CA ASP A 298 -0.28 13.48 -18.46
C ASP A 298 -0.20 14.82 -17.72
N PHE A 299 -0.70 15.92 -18.31
CA PHE A 299 -0.54 17.26 -17.75
C PHE A 299 -1.14 17.37 -16.34
N TYR A 300 -2.28 16.73 -16.09
CA TYR A 300 -2.89 16.70 -14.76
C TYR A 300 -1.99 16.04 -13.71
N TYR A 301 -1.39 14.89 -14.05
CA TYR A 301 -0.48 14.19 -13.14
C TYR A 301 0.82 14.96 -12.91
N ILE A 302 1.33 15.62 -13.96
CA ILE A 302 2.54 16.45 -13.90
C ILE A 302 2.31 17.71 -13.06
N ALA A 303 1.20 18.41 -13.25
CA ALA A 303 0.82 19.57 -12.45
C ALA A 303 0.71 19.21 -10.96
N ASP A 304 0.08 18.06 -10.66
CA ASP A 304 0.02 17.54 -9.29
C ASP A 304 1.41 17.26 -8.72
N CYS A 305 2.32 16.65 -9.49
CA CYS A 305 3.70 16.43 -9.03
C CYS A 305 4.40 17.74 -8.66
N LEU A 306 4.29 18.77 -9.51
CA LEU A 306 4.87 20.08 -9.26
C LEU A 306 4.25 20.75 -8.04
N LYS A 307 2.93 20.65 -7.87
CA LYS A 307 2.21 21.12 -6.69
C LYS A 307 2.72 20.45 -5.42
N PHE A 308 2.85 19.12 -5.40
CA PHE A 308 3.37 18.41 -4.22
C PHE A 308 4.84 18.75 -3.92
N CYS A 309 5.67 18.98 -4.96
CA CYS A 309 7.02 19.50 -4.75
C CYS A 309 7.01 20.88 -4.09
N ALA A 310 6.18 21.80 -4.57
CA ALA A 310 6.06 23.15 -4.02
C ALA A 310 5.57 23.12 -2.56
N MET A 311 4.49 22.39 -2.28
CA MET A 311 3.94 22.26 -0.94
C MET A 311 4.95 21.63 0.04
N TYR A 312 5.75 20.64 -0.40
CA TYR A 312 6.82 20.08 0.43
C TYR A 312 7.90 21.12 0.77
N LEU A 313 8.34 21.90 -0.22
CA LEU A 313 9.36 22.93 -0.03
C LEU A 313 8.86 24.05 0.89
N GLU A 314 7.64 24.53 0.67
CA GLU A 314 6.98 25.52 1.53
C GLU A 314 6.97 25.04 2.99
N ARG A 315 6.45 23.83 3.23
CA ARG A 315 6.44 23.25 4.57
C ARG A 315 7.84 23.14 5.18
N THR A 316 8.81 22.73 4.38
CA THR A 316 10.19 22.58 4.83
C THR A 316 10.84 23.93 5.17
N PHE A 317 10.46 25.00 4.48
CA PHE A 317 10.91 26.35 4.80
C PHE A 317 10.27 26.87 6.09
N GLU A 318 9.00 26.57 6.34
CA GLU A 318 8.34 26.87 7.61
C GLU A 318 9.03 26.16 8.78
N ASP A 319 9.31 24.86 8.66
CA ASP A 319 9.84 24.05 9.74
C ASP A 319 11.34 24.33 10.05
N PHE A 320 12.15 24.64 9.03
CA PHE A 320 13.63 24.71 9.16
C PHE A 320 14.24 26.07 8.76
N GLY A 321 13.41 27.03 8.33
CA GLY A 321 13.80 28.41 8.07
C GLY A 321 14.92 28.56 7.04
N HIS A 322 15.83 29.50 7.32
CA HIS A 322 16.87 29.94 6.38
C HIS A 322 17.78 28.81 5.88
N THR A 323 18.07 27.80 6.71
CA THR A 323 18.92 26.67 6.32
C THR A 323 18.33 25.88 5.16
N ALA A 324 17.03 25.62 5.20
CA ALA A 324 16.33 24.91 4.12
C ALA A 324 16.25 25.77 2.85
N VAL A 325 16.01 27.07 2.99
CA VAL A 325 15.99 28.02 1.87
C VAL A 325 17.34 28.05 1.15
N ILE A 326 18.45 28.16 1.89
CA ILE A 326 19.81 28.15 1.32
C ILE A 326 20.07 26.84 0.56
N GLN A 327 19.71 25.69 1.13
CA GLN A 327 19.85 24.39 0.44
C GLN A 327 19.03 24.34 -0.86
N ALA A 328 17.82 24.91 -0.87
CA ALA A 328 16.99 24.96 -2.07
C ALA A 328 17.58 25.88 -3.15
N LEU A 329 18.11 27.04 -2.75
CA LEU A 329 18.81 27.96 -3.65
C LEU A 329 20.07 27.30 -4.25
N GLN A 330 20.87 26.62 -3.42
CA GLN A 330 22.02 25.82 -3.88
C GLN A 330 21.59 24.69 -4.84
N ALA A 331 20.40 24.11 -4.63
CA ALA A 331 19.80 23.13 -5.53
C ALA A 331 19.17 23.74 -6.80
N ARG A 332 19.34 25.04 -7.03
CA ARG A 332 18.84 25.82 -8.18
C ARG A 332 17.32 25.96 -8.23
N LEU A 333 16.66 26.06 -7.07
CA LEU A 333 15.19 26.19 -6.97
C LEU A 333 14.62 27.28 -7.91
N ILE A 334 15.21 28.47 -7.95
CA ILE A 334 14.72 29.58 -8.80
C ILE A 334 14.68 29.14 -10.28
N SER A 335 15.73 28.48 -10.76
CA SER A 335 15.74 27.96 -12.14
C SER A 335 14.72 26.85 -12.35
N SER A 336 14.47 26.00 -11.34
CA SER A 336 13.44 24.97 -11.42
C SER A 336 12.05 25.58 -11.50
N LEU A 337 11.73 26.58 -10.68
CA LEU A 337 10.46 27.30 -10.67
C LEU A 337 10.19 27.99 -12.00
N LEU A 338 11.15 28.77 -12.51
CA LEU A 338 11.01 29.47 -13.78
C LEU A 338 10.72 28.52 -14.96
N LYS A 339 11.30 27.31 -14.95
CA LYS A 339 11.06 26.30 -15.98
C LYS A 339 9.76 25.52 -15.78
N SER A 340 9.26 25.46 -14.55
CA SER A 340 8.01 24.77 -14.19
C SER A 340 6.79 25.68 -14.33
N ALA A 341 6.98 26.99 -14.42
CA ALA A 341 5.91 27.99 -14.42
C ALA A 341 4.88 27.75 -15.54
N ASP A 342 5.28 27.22 -16.69
CA ASP A 342 4.36 26.96 -17.80
C ASP A 342 3.39 25.78 -17.58
N PHE A 343 3.51 25.07 -16.45
CA PHE A 343 2.61 23.96 -16.07
C PHE A 343 1.63 24.34 -14.96
N MET A 344 1.83 25.50 -14.34
CA MET A 344 0.96 26.07 -13.30
C MET A 344 0.10 27.15 -13.93
#